data_AF-A0A934RRP5-F1
#
_entry.id   AF-A0A934RRP5-F1
#
_cell.length_a   1.000
_cell.length_b   1.000
_cell.length_c   1.000
_cell.angle_alpha   90.00
_cell.angle_beta   90.00
_cell.angle_gamma   90.00
#
_symmetry.space_group_name_H-M   'P 1'
#
loop_
_entity.id
_entity.type
_entity.pdbx_description
1 polymer ?
#
loop_
_entity_poly.entity_id
_entity_poly.type
_entity_poly.pdbx_seq_one_letter_code
_entity_poly.pdbx_strand_id
1 'polypeptide(L)'
;MTLPLFHESVVEAPNGKSISIQNAGEHHMGAEHVEFIPSEPICGVKRFFTTNGRLFFNAEDDCFYLFDSCMIIRVNANSWKATCAGRPYPLYFGSVSVSDSNLNMDLYSGSGGRESHSKPLDEIDWTDGLGSASKGVLPSAYKPWVDEQEPLR
;
A
#
# COMPACT_ATOMS: atom_id res chain seq x y z
N MET A 1 22.16 -4.36 -24.34
CA MET A 1 21.29 -3.40 -23.64
C MET A 1 20.40 -4.25 -22.74
N THR A 2 20.76 -4.39 -21.48
CA THR A 2 20.09 -5.27 -20.52
C THR A 2 18.92 -4.47 -19.95
N LEU A 3 17.68 -4.91 -20.19
CA LEU A 3 16.52 -4.31 -19.54
C LEU A 3 16.68 -4.47 -18.02
N PRO A 4 16.35 -3.45 -17.20
CA PRO A 4 16.32 -3.62 -15.75
C PRO A 4 15.36 -4.77 -15.41
N LEU A 5 15.80 -5.66 -14.52
CA LEU A 5 14.96 -6.73 -13.99
C LEU A 5 13.94 -6.09 -13.05
N PHE A 6 12.73 -5.83 -13.56
CA PHE A 6 11.61 -5.48 -12.71
C PHE A 6 11.25 -6.72 -11.87
N HIS A 7 11.32 -6.60 -10.55
CA HIS A 7 10.76 -7.62 -9.68
C HIS A 7 9.25 -7.40 -9.60
N GLU A 8 8.51 -8.26 -10.28
CA GLU A 8 7.06 -8.30 -10.22
C GLU A 8 6.64 -9.47 -9.32
N SER A 9 5.72 -9.20 -8.41
CA SER A 9 4.98 -10.26 -7.73
C SER A 9 3.49 -9.97 -7.78
N VAL A 10 2.68 -11.02 -7.73
CA VAL A 10 1.22 -10.92 -7.80
C VAL A 10 0.66 -11.53 -6.53
N VAL A 11 -0.24 -10.79 -5.88
CA VAL A 11 -1.02 -11.31 -4.75
C VAL A 11 -2.43 -11.54 -5.27
N GLU A 12 -2.93 -12.77 -5.10
CA GLU A 12 -4.23 -13.21 -5.61
C GLU A 12 -5.16 -13.61 -4.46
N ALA A 13 -6.43 -13.20 -4.56
CA ALA A 13 -7.50 -13.65 -3.70
C ALA A 13 -8.16 -14.92 -4.28
N PRO A 14 -8.83 -15.75 -3.46
CA PRO A 14 -9.50 -16.98 -3.93
C PRO A 14 -10.54 -16.77 -5.02
N ASN A 15 -11.12 -15.56 -5.11
CA ASN A 15 -12.10 -15.20 -6.12
C ASN A 15 -11.48 -14.76 -7.47
N GLY A 16 -10.16 -14.87 -7.63
CA GLY A 16 -9.43 -14.55 -8.85
C GLY A 16 -9.08 -13.07 -9.01
N LYS A 17 -9.48 -12.20 -8.08
CA LYS A 17 -8.98 -10.82 -8.07
C LYS A 17 -7.53 -10.80 -7.62
N SER A 18 -6.77 -9.86 -8.16
CA SER A 18 -5.35 -9.76 -7.86
C SER A 18 -4.87 -8.33 -7.88
N ILE A 19 -3.72 -8.11 -7.25
CA ILE A 19 -2.97 -6.86 -7.35
C ILE A 19 -1.52 -7.25 -7.59
N SER A 20 -0.92 -6.77 -8.66
CA SER A 20 0.52 -6.91 -8.87
C SER A 20 1.27 -5.77 -8.22
N ILE A 21 2.47 -6.05 -7.72
CA ILE A 21 3.42 -5.07 -7.21
C ILE A 21 4.66 -5.12 -8.10
N GLN A 22 5.03 -3.96 -8.64
CA GLN A 22 6.19 -3.80 -9.50
C GLN A 22 7.17 -2.81 -8.87
N ASN A 23 8.42 -3.22 -8.71
CA ASN A 23 9.52 -2.33 -8.32
C ASN A 23 10.12 -1.68 -9.57
N ALA A 24 9.96 -0.36 -9.70
CA ALA A 24 10.40 0.44 -10.83
C ALA A 24 11.78 1.09 -10.65
N GLY A 25 12.55 0.63 -9.66
CA GLY A 25 13.93 1.04 -9.42
C GLY A 25 14.11 1.94 -8.20
N GLU A 26 15.37 2.09 -7.77
CA GLU A 26 15.76 2.92 -6.63
C GLU A 26 15.93 4.39 -7.04
N HIS A 27 15.48 5.33 -6.20
CA HIS A 27 15.70 6.76 -6.41
C HIS A 27 16.52 7.46 -5.33
N HIS A 28 16.63 6.90 -4.12
CA HIS A 28 17.50 7.46 -3.08
C HIS A 28 17.73 6.51 -1.88
N MET A 29 18.98 6.14 -1.58
CA MET A 29 19.38 5.42 -0.36
C MET A 29 18.54 4.16 -0.05
N GLY A 30 18.29 3.33 -1.07
CA GLY A 30 17.46 2.13 -0.96
C GLY A 30 15.95 2.39 -0.96
N ALA A 31 15.50 3.62 -1.26
CA ALA A 31 14.10 3.92 -1.50
C ALA A 31 13.71 3.57 -2.94
N GLU A 32 12.73 2.70 -3.08
CA GLU A 32 12.29 2.12 -4.34
C GLU A 32 10.97 2.72 -4.80
N HIS A 33 10.88 3.01 -6.09
CA HIS A 33 9.61 3.28 -6.75
C HIS A 33 8.79 2.01 -6.83
N VAL A 34 7.58 2.06 -6.31
CA VAL A 34 6.68 0.90 -6.31
C VAL A 34 5.37 1.29 -6.96
N GLU A 35 4.90 0.41 -7.84
CA GLU A 35 3.59 0.47 -8.44
C GLU A 35 2.72 -0.69 -7.96
N PHE A 36 1.46 -0.42 -7.62
CA PHE A 36 0.43 -1.44 -7.48
C PHE A 36 -0.54 -1.39 -8.66
N ILE A 37 -0.76 -2.52 -9.31
CA ILE A 37 -1.63 -2.64 -10.47
C ILE A 37 -2.75 -3.64 -10.13
N PRO A 38 -3.92 -3.17 -9.70
CA PRO A 38 -5.07 -4.03 -9.46
C PRO A 38 -5.63 -4.64 -10.75
N SER A 39 -6.18 -5.87 -10.65
CA SER A 39 -6.82 -6.59 -11.76
C SER A 39 -8.03 -5.86 -12.34
N GLU A 40 -8.66 -5.00 -11.54
CA GLU A 40 -9.74 -4.10 -11.93
C GLU A 40 -9.64 -2.77 -11.15
N PRO A 41 -10.20 -1.64 -11.64
CA PRO A 41 -10.00 -0.35 -10.98
C PRO A 41 -10.57 -0.28 -9.55
N ILE A 42 -9.76 0.15 -8.58
CA ILE A 42 -10.21 0.39 -7.19
C ILE A 42 -10.66 1.84 -7.09
N CYS A 43 -11.94 2.08 -6.80
CA CYS A 43 -12.52 3.44 -6.77
C CYS A 43 -12.21 4.27 -8.03
N GLY A 44 -12.15 3.62 -9.20
CA GLY A 44 -11.80 4.26 -10.48
C GLY A 44 -10.29 4.40 -10.76
N VAL A 45 -9.42 4.05 -9.80
CA VAL A 45 -7.96 4.11 -9.94
C VAL A 45 -7.42 2.79 -10.49
N LYS A 46 -6.66 2.86 -11.58
CA LYS A 46 -6.07 1.69 -12.26
C LYS A 46 -4.68 1.32 -11.76
N ARG A 47 -3.94 2.28 -11.21
CA ARG A 47 -2.54 2.16 -10.81
C ARG A 47 -2.28 3.02 -9.59
N PHE A 48 -1.50 2.50 -8.66
CA PHE A 48 -1.09 3.23 -7.45
C PHE A 48 0.43 3.37 -7.44
N PHE A 49 0.92 4.57 -7.18
CA PHE A 49 2.34 4.91 -7.17
C PHE A 49 2.75 5.26 -5.74
N THR A 50 3.86 4.70 -5.28
CA THR A 50 4.35 4.88 -3.91
C THR A 50 5.87 4.68 -3.82
N THR A 51 6.42 4.91 -2.63
CA THR A 51 7.81 4.61 -2.29
C THR A 51 7.85 3.50 -1.25
N ASN A 52 8.62 2.44 -1.50
CA ASN A 52 8.75 1.27 -0.61
C ASN A 52 7.40 0.62 -0.24
N GLY A 53 6.46 0.65 -1.18
CA GLY A 53 5.14 0.08 -1.01
C GLY A 53 5.19 -1.42 -0.76
N ARG A 54 4.25 -1.92 0.04
CA ARG A 54 4.07 -3.34 0.29
C ARG A 54 2.62 -3.73 0.09
N LEU A 55 2.44 -5.00 -0.28
CA LEU A 55 1.15 -5.60 -0.55
C LEU A 55 1.08 -6.98 0.10
N PHE A 56 -0.03 -7.29 0.75
CA PHE A 56 -0.38 -8.65 1.14
C PHE A 56 -1.89 -8.85 1.08
N PHE A 57 -2.31 -10.12 1.14
CA PHE A 57 -3.70 -10.51 1.24
C PHE A 57 -3.92 -11.23 2.57
N ASN A 58 -4.98 -10.85 3.28
CA ASN A 58 -5.40 -11.53 4.50
C ASN A 58 -6.67 -12.35 4.23
N ALA A 59 -6.58 -13.65 4.41
CA ALA A 59 -7.67 -14.57 4.14
C ALA A 59 -8.78 -14.53 5.21
N GLU A 60 -8.49 -14.07 6.43
CA GLU A 60 -9.46 -14.05 7.53
C GLU A 60 -10.56 -13.00 7.30
N ASP A 61 -10.21 -11.85 6.73
CA ASP A 61 -11.15 -10.76 6.43
C ASP A 61 -11.34 -10.50 4.92
N ASP A 62 -10.75 -11.37 4.09
CA ASP A 62 -10.84 -11.36 2.63
C ASP A 62 -10.48 -9.99 2.03
N CYS A 63 -9.35 -9.45 2.47
CA CYS A 63 -8.88 -8.12 2.09
C CYS A 63 -7.44 -8.09 1.59
N PHE A 64 -7.21 -7.26 0.58
CA PHE A 64 -5.86 -6.79 0.21
C PHE A 64 -5.47 -5.60 1.08
N TYR A 65 -4.20 -5.55 1.46
CA TYR A 65 -3.60 -4.47 2.21
C TYR A 65 -2.43 -3.91 1.41
N LEU A 66 -2.60 -2.70 0.88
CA LEU A 66 -1.56 -1.92 0.22
C LEU A 66 -1.11 -0.87 1.22
N PHE A 67 0.18 -0.77 1.51
CA PHE A 67 0.65 0.24 2.46
C PHE A 67 2.03 0.77 2.13
N ASP A 68 2.29 1.97 2.63
CA ASP A 68 3.61 2.58 2.71
C ASP A 68 3.84 3.14 4.12
N SER A 69 4.89 3.94 4.31
CA SER A 69 5.18 4.55 5.59
C SER A 69 4.13 5.55 6.09
N CYS A 70 3.23 6.00 5.21
CA CYS A 70 2.29 7.09 5.46
C CYS A 70 0.84 6.65 5.61
N MET A 71 0.43 5.57 4.95
CA MET A 71 -0.95 5.11 4.94
C MET A 71 -1.11 3.62 4.63
N ILE A 72 -2.27 3.09 5.01
CA ILE A 72 -2.75 1.75 4.66
C ILE A 72 -4.03 1.92 3.84
N ILE A 73 -4.14 1.18 2.75
CA ILE A 73 -5.36 1.00 1.96
C ILE A 73 -5.78 -0.46 2.09
N ARG A 74 -6.99 -0.67 2.60
CA ARG A 74 -7.63 -1.98 2.76
C ARG A 74 -8.72 -2.13 1.71
N VAL A 75 -8.61 -3.14 0.85
CA VAL A 75 -9.53 -3.40 -0.27
C VAL A 75 -10.22 -4.73 -0.05
N ASN A 76 -11.54 -4.73 0.07
CA ASN A 76 -12.31 -5.96 0.19
C ASN A 76 -12.34 -6.73 -1.14
N ALA A 77 -11.90 -7.99 -1.14
CA ALA A 77 -11.73 -8.75 -2.37
C ALA A 77 -13.08 -9.04 -3.06
N ASN A 78 -14.18 -9.24 -2.33
CA ASN A 78 -15.48 -9.47 -2.96
C ASN A 78 -16.07 -8.19 -3.58
N SER A 79 -16.17 -7.13 -2.80
CA SER A 79 -16.85 -5.89 -3.22
C SER A 79 -15.96 -4.91 -3.99
N TRP A 80 -14.64 -5.10 -3.94
CA TRP A 80 -13.62 -4.16 -4.44
C TRP A 80 -13.69 -2.75 -3.86
N LYS A 81 -14.39 -2.59 -2.74
CA LYS A 81 -14.46 -1.32 -2.02
C LYS A 81 -13.19 -1.13 -1.20
N ALA A 82 -12.68 0.09 -1.20
CA ALA A 82 -11.52 0.48 -0.43
C ALA A 82 -11.91 1.28 0.82
N THR A 83 -11.11 1.10 1.85
CA THR A 83 -11.03 1.93 3.05
C THR A 83 -9.56 2.26 3.30
N CYS A 84 -9.27 3.34 4.02
CA CYS A 84 -7.89 3.70 4.31
C CYS A 84 -7.72 4.20 5.75
N ALA A 85 -6.49 4.05 6.26
CA ALA A 85 -6.06 4.60 7.53
C ALA A 85 -4.72 5.34 7.34
N GLY A 86 -4.62 6.54 7.93
CA GLY A 86 -3.37 7.30 7.95
C GLY A 86 -2.46 6.86 9.10
N ARG A 87 -1.18 7.22 9.00
CA ARG A 87 -0.23 7.00 10.10
C ARG A 87 -0.65 7.74 11.38
N PRO A 88 -0.39 7.19 12.57
CA PRO A 88 -0.49 7.94 13.81
C PRO A 88 0.64 8.99 13.87
N TYR A 89 0.31 10.28 13.86
CA TYR A 89 1.32 11.35 13.94
C TYR A 89 1.96 11.38 15.34
N PRO A 90 3.31 11.50 15.46
CA PRO A 90 4.30 11.79 14.42
C PRO A 90 5.00 10.55 13.81
N LEU A 91 4.49 9.35 14.05
CA LEU A 91 5.09 8.08 13.63
C LEU A 91 4.76 7.72 12.17
N TYR A 92 5.47 6.73 11.64
CA TYR A 92 5.34 6.16 10.30
C TYR A 92 5.26 4.64 10.40
N PHE A 93 4.61 3.99 9.44
CA PHE A 93 4.56 2.53 9.37
C PHE A 93 5.90 1.96 8.86
N GLY A 94 6.56 1.13 9.66
CA GLY A 94 7.71 0.33 9.27
C GLY A 94 7.30 -1.02 8.67
N SER A 95 6.33 -1.68 9.30
CA SER A 95 5.66 -2.85 8.75
C SER A 95 4.22 -2.97 9.25
N VAL A 96 3.38 -3.60 8.45
CA VAL A 96 1.98 -3.88 8.76
C VAL A 96 1.70 -5.35 8.49
N SER A 97 1.01 -6.01 9.40
CA SER A 97 0.47 -7.36 9.22
C SER A 97 -0.87 -7.51 9.93
N VAL A 98 -1.61 -8.55 9.57
CA VAL A 98 -2.86 -8.90 10.25
C VAL A 98 -2.72 -10.30 10.84
N SER A 99 -3.13 -10.46 12.10
CA SER A 99 -3.22 -11.77 12.77
C SER A 99 -4.33 -11.75 13.80
N ASP A 100 -5.13 -12.82 13.90
CA ASP A 100 -6.19 -12.96 14.90
C ASP A 100 -7.14 -11.74 14.90
N SER A 101 -7.53 -11.26 13.72
CA SER A 101 -8.34 -10.04 13.55
C SER A 101 -7.74 -8.73 14.11
N ASN A 102 -6.45 -8.71 14.43
CA ASN A 102 -5.72 -7.50 14.84
C ASN A 102 -4.82 -6.99 13.73
N LEU A 103 -4.77 -5.66 13.58
CA LEU A 103 -3.77 -4.96 12.80
C LEU A 103 -2.51 -4.76 13.66
N ASN A 104 -1.44 -5.46 13.32
CA ASN A 104 -0.14 -5.30 13.94
C ASN A 104 0.69 -4.30 13.12
N MET A 105 1.20 -3.29 13.81
CA MET A 105 1.93 -2.18 13.22
C MET A 105 3.25 -2.03 13.95
N ASP A 106 4.34 -2.14 13.21
CA ASP A 106 5.63 -1.64 13.67
C ASP A 106 5.75 -0.19 13.20
N LEU A 107 5.95 0.72 14.14
CA LEU A 107 5.97 2.15 13.92
C LEU A 107 7.36 2.71 14.20
N TYR A 108 7.80 3.67 13.41
CA TYR A 108 9.06 4.38 13.64
C TYR A 108 8.88 5.90 13.57
N SER A 109 9.78 6.61 14.24
CA SER A 109 9.88 8.07 14.21
C SER A 109 11.14 8.51 13.48
N GLY A 110 11.13 9.75 12.96
CA GLY A 110 12.33 10.33 12.33
C GLY A 110 13.51 10.54 13.28
N SER A 111 13.29 10.48 14.60
CA SER A 111 14.31 10.57 15.64
C SER A 111 14.86 9.21 16.10
N GLY A 112 14.45 8.10 15.46
CA GLY A 112 14.98 6.75 15.72
C GLY A 112 14.23 5.93 16.76
N GLY A 113 13.14 6.44 17.35
CA GLY A 113 12.25 5.65 18.20
C GLY A 113 11.42 4.65 17.37
N ARG A 114 11.23 3.44 17.90
CA ARG A 114 10.46 2.36 17.28
C ARG A 114 9.52 1.72 18.30
N GLU A 115 8.27 1.50 17.92
CA GLU A 115 7.22 0.96 18.77
C GLU A 115 6.39 -0.07 18.01
N SER A 116 5.97 -1.13 18.69
CA SER A 116 5.04 -2.11 18.11
C SER A 116 3.66 -1.93 18.74
N HIS A 117 2.65 -1.80 17.89
CA HIS A 117 1.25 -1.62 18.27
C HIS A 117 0.43 -2.75 17.67
N SER A 118 -0.59 -3.20 18.40
CA SER A 118 -1.57 -4.17 17.92
C SER A 118 -2.95 -3.67 18.33
N LYS A 119 -3.87 -3.60 17.37
CA LYS A 119 -5.21 -3.07 17.60
C LYS A 119 -6.24 -3.87 16.79
N PRO A 120 -7.40 -4.21 17.37
CA PRO A 120 -8.48 -4.87 16.64
C PRO A 120 -8.87 -4.12 15.37
N LEU A 121 -9.14 -4.85 14.28
CA LEU A 121 -9.46 -4.26 12.97
C LEU A 121 -10.69 -3.35 13.00
N ASP A 122 -11.67 -3.66 13.85
CA ASP A 122 -12.92 -2.90 14.03
C ASP A 122 -12.73 -1.63 14.88
N GLU A 123 -11.64 -1.54 15.64
CA GLU A 123 -11.29 -0.33 16.38
C GLU A 123 -10.39 0.63 15.57
N ILE A 124 -9.89 0.22 14.40
CA ILE A 124 -9.14 1.12 13.52
C ILE A 124 -10.10 2.15 12.91
N ASP A 125 -9.68 3.42 12.92
CA ASP A 125 -10.43 4.55 12.34
C ASP A 125 -10.35 4.53 10.81
N TRP A 126 -10.98 3.53 10.19
CA TRP A 126 -11.05 3.40 8.74
C TRP A 126 -11.90 4.53 8.15
N THR A 127 -11.36 5.17 7.11
CA THR A 127 -12.09 6.13 6.28
C THR A 127 -12.47 5.47 4.96
N ASP A 128 -13.71 5.65 4.51
CA ASP A 128 -14.17 5.13 3.23
C ASP A 128 -13.38 5.73 2.05
N GLY A 129 -13.03 4.88 1.08
CA GLY A 129 -12.30 5.25 -0.12
C GLY A 129 -10.79 5.19 0.04
N LEU A 130 -10.11 6.07 -0.69
CA LEU A 130 -8.64 6.05 -0.85
C LEU A 130 -7.92 7.18 -0.11
N GLY A 131 -8.65 8.09 0.55
CA GLY A 131 -8.07 9.23 1.26
C GLY A 131 -7.13 10.06 0.37
N SER A 132 -5.91 10.30 0.85
CA SER A 132 -4.86 11.02 0.11
C SER A 132 -4.42 10.32 -1.19
N ALA A 133 -4.68 9.03 -1.35
CA ALA A 133 -4.36 8.25 -2.55
C ALA A 133 -5.47 8.26 -3.61
N SER A 134 -6.45 9.18 -3.54
CA SER A 134 -7.61 9.21 -4.43
C SER A 134 -7.31 9.35 -5.93
N LYS A 135 -6.10 9.78 -6.29
CA LYS A 135 -5.60 9.85 -7.67
C LYS A 135 -4.53 8.79 -8.00
N GLY A 136 -4.50 7.71 -7.22
CA GLY A 136 -3.50 6.65 -7.34
C GLY A 136 -2.10 7.06 -6.90
N VAL A 137 -1.92 8.12 -6.12
CA VAL A 137 -0.58 8.56 -5.68
C VAL A 137 -0.56 8.58 -4.17
N LEU A 138 0.20 7.68 -3.55
CA LEU A 138 0.34 7.63 -2.11
C LEU A 138 1.23 8.79 -1.61
N PRO A 139 1.07 9.23 -0.35
CA PRO A 139 1.81 10.37 0.18
C PRO A 139 3.34 10.24 0.14
N SER A 140 3.88 9.01 0.17
CA SER A 140 5.33 8.79 0.10
C SER A 140 5.88 8.80 -1.33
N ALA A 141 5.02 8.83 -2.36
CA ALA A 141 5.45 8.70 -3.73
C ALA A 141 6.39 9.84 -4.16
N TYR A 142 7.51 9.48 -4.80
CA TYR A 142 8.45 10.46 -5.31
C TYR A 142 7.88 11.19 -6.53
N LYS A 143 7.55 12.47 -6.35
CA LYS A 143 6.83 13.27 -7.33
C LYS A 143 7.46 13.28 -8.74
N PRO A 144 8.78 13.51 -8.92
CA PRO A 144 9.36 13.52 -10.27
C PRO A 144 9.10 12.23 -11.05
N TRP A 145 9.19 11.07 -10.40
CA TRP A 145 8.85 9.80 -11.04
C TRP A 145 7.37 9.70 -11.36
N VAL A 146 6.49 10.09 -10.44
CA VAL A 146 5.03 10.08 -10.67
C VAL A 146 4.62 10.96 -11.85
N ASP A 147 5.26 12.13 -12.00
CA ASP A 147 4.97 13.08 -13.08
C ASP A 147 5.34 12.46 -14.46
N GLU A 148 6.39 11.63 -14.54
CA GLU A 148 6.75 10.89 -15.76
C GLU A 148 5.72 9.80 -16.13
N GLN A 149 4.93 9.33 -15.15
CA GLN A 149 3.91 8.30 -15.34
C GLN A 149 2.49 8.86 -15.58
N GLU A 150 2.32 10.18 -15.73
CA GLU A 150 1.00 10.80 -15.99
C GLU A 150 0.16 10.09 -17.07
N PRO A 151 0.71 9.63 -18.22
CA PRO A 151 -0.06 8.94 -19.24
C PRO A 151 -0.68 7.60 -18.79
N LEU A 152 -0.19 7.02 -17.69
CA LEU A 152 -0.64 5.74 -17.15
C LEU A 152 -1.72 5.89 -16.06
N ARG A 153 -1.94 7.11 -15.56
CA ARG A 153 -2.88 7.44 -14.47
C ARG A 153 -4.28 7.71 -15.00
#